data_AF-A0A3D4C8F7-F1
#
_entry.id   AF-A0A3D4C8F7-F1
#
_cell.length_a   1.000
_cell.length_b   1.000
_cell.length_c   1.000
_cell.angle_alpha   90.00
_cell.angle_beta   90.00
_cell.angle_gamma   90.00
#
_symmetry.space_group_name_H-M   'P 1'
#
loop_
_entity.id
_entity.type
_entity.pdbx_description
1 polymer ?
#
loop_
_entity_poly.entity_id
_entity_poly.type
_entity_poly.pdbx_seq_one_letter_code
_entity_poly.pdbx_strand_id
1 'polypeptide(L)'
;GGRRFYENVNLTQEKGFGRCNLAVYWKQKYRGKQELEPWYLSTNLTDISTTIKIYGQRFGIEAMFKDCQTGGYNLEGSQASPDRLVRIILLIALAMTSAWLQGKKTQSQKQQSYVCRPNENKRTRRRHSDFWIGLYGSSWIVSMNECQELVLEMMALVRNKMTFYRQGMRAVMLIQQPL
;
A
#
# COMPACT_ATOMS: atom_id res chain seq x y z
N GLY A 1 -18.88 -19.16 -11.34
CA GLY A 1 -17.57 -19.48 -10.72
C GLY A 1 -17.86 -20.38 -9.57
N GLY A 2 -17.01 -21.37 -9.30
CA GLY A 2 -17.26 -22.39 -8.27
C GLY A 2 -16.67 -22.00 -6.92
N ARG A 3 -17.37 -22.35 -5.83
CA ARG A 3 -16.85 -22.29 -4.46
C ARG A 3 -17.21 -23.60 -3.75
N ARG A 4 -16.26 -24.23 -3.06
CA ARG A 4 -16.49 -25.41 -2.21
C ARG A 4 -15.66 -25.31 -0.94
N PHE A 5 -16.22 -25.75 0.17
CA PHE A 5 -15.56 -25.74 1.46
C PHE A 5 -15.62 -27.13 2.07
N TYR A 6 -14.48 -27.63 2.52
CA TYR A 6 -14.35 -28.93 3.14
C TYR A 6 -13.75 -28.74 4.52
N GLU A 7 -14.48 -29.14 5.54
CA GLU A 7 -14.04 -28.98 6.93
C GLU A 7 -13.27 -30.21 7.42
N ASN A 8 -12.30 -29.99 8.30
CA ASN A 8 -11.58 -31.06 9.03
C ASN A 8 -10.96 -32.12 8.12
N VAL A 9 -10.37 -31.71 6.99
CA VAL A 9 -9.69 -32.59 6.04
C VAL A 9 -8.23 -32.86 6.45
N ASN A 10 -7.76 -34.06 6.12
CA ASN A 10 -6.35 -34.43 6.19
C ASN A 10 -5.69 -34.09 4.85
N LEU A 11 -4.75 -33.13 4.83
CA LEU A 11 -4.03 -32.74 3.61
C LEU A 11 -2.62 -33.33 3.52
N THR A 12 -2.06 -33.85 4.62
CA THR A 12 -0.71 -34.41 4.68
C THR A 12 -0.73 -35.92 4.69
N GLN A 13 0.28 -36.54 4.05
CA GLN A 13 0.49 -37.99 4.10
C GLN A 13 1.17 -38.40 5.43
N GLU A 14 2.04 -37.54 5.95
CA GLU A 14 2.75 -37.78 7.22
C GLU A 14 1.86 -37.50 8.43
N LYS A 15 2.02 -38.33 9.45
CA LYS A 15 1.39 -38.16 10.77
C LYS A 15 2.11 -37.04 11.53
N GLY A 16 1.34 -36.18 12.21
CA GLY A 16 1.88 -35.10 13.06
C GLY A 16 1.31 -33.72 12.73
N PHE A 17 0.72 -33.56 11.54
CA PHE A 17 -0.02 -32.34 11.19
C PHE A 17 -1.50 -32.51 11.53
N GLY A 18 -2.09 -31.48 12.16
CA GLY A 18 -3.50 -31.45 12.52
C GLY A 18 -4.43 -31.37 11.29
N ARG A 19 -5.73 -31.58 11.52
CA ARG A 19 -6.78 -31.36 10.51
C ARG A 19 -6.90 -29.87 10.20
N CYS A 20 -7.26 -29.56 8.96
CA CYS A 20 -7.51 -28.18 8.51
C CYS A 20 -8.73 -28.14 7.59
N ASN A 21 -9.17 -26.95 7.24
CA ASN A 21 -10.24 -26.76 6.26
C ASN A 21 -9.63 -26.49 4.88
N LEU A 22 -10.29 -26.95 3.83
CA LEU A 22 -9.91 -26.72 2.45
C LEU A 22 -10.98 -25.90 1.75
N ALA A 23 -10.60 -24.69 1.31
CA ALA A 23 -11.43 -23.85 0.46
C ALA A 23 -10.97 -23.98 -1.00
N VAL A 24 -11.92 -24.29 -1.89
CA VAL A 24 -11.71 -24.33 -3.34
C VAL A 24 -12.48 -23.18 -3.97
N TYR A 25 -11.80 -22.34 -4.73
CA TYR A 25 -12.40 -21.18 -5.39
C TYR A 25 -11.96 -21.08 -6.85
N TRP A 26 -12.93 -20.95 -7.76
CA TRP A 26 -12.63 -20.65 -9.16
C TRP A 26 -13.45 -19.46 -9.64
N LYS A 27 -12.74 -18.38 -9.97
CA LYS A 27 -13.35 -17.16 -10.48
C LYS A 27 -14.06 -17.45 -11.81
N GLN A 28 -15.28 -16.93 -11.94
CA GLN A 28 -16.04 -17.07 -13.18
C GLN A 28 -15.34 -16.37 -14.35
N LYS A 29 -15.41 -16.97 -15.54
CA LYS A 29 -15.00 -16.32 -16.77
C LYS A 29 -15.79 -15.04 -16.97
N TYR A 30 -15.09 -13.92 -17.13
CA TYR A 30 -15.71 -12.62 -17.40
C TYR A 30 -14.96 -11.92 -18.53
N ARG A 31 -15.68 -11.43 -19.55
CA ARG A 31 -15.12 -10.80 -20.75
C ARG A 31 -13.97 -11.61 -21.39
N GLY A 32 -14.17 -12.92 -21.51
CA GLY A 32 -13.18 -13.83 -22.10
C GLY A 32 -11.97 -14.16 -21.21
N LYS A 33 -11.82 -13.54 -20.04
CA LYS A 33 -10.69 -13.77 -19.12
C LYS A 33 -11.12 -14.69 -17.98
N GLN A 34 -10.33 -15.73 -17.76
CA GLN A 34 -10.46 -16.67 -16.64
C GLN A 34 -9.06 -17.01 -16.13
N GLU A 35 -8.91 -17.25 -14.83
CA GLU A 35 -7.66 -17.79 -14.30
C GLU A 35 -7.50 -19.24 -14.77
N LEU A 36 -6.28 -19.58 -15.18
CA LEU A 36 -5.94 -20.91 -15.70
C LEU A 36 -6.25 -22.01 -14.69
N GLU A 37 -6.08 -21.71 -13.40
CA GLU A 37 -6.23 -22.67 -12.31
C GLU A 37 -7.15 -22.12 -11.21
N PRO A 38 -7.92 -22.99 -10.52
CA PRO A 38 -8.64 -22.62 -9.32
C PRO A 38 -7.69 -22.49 -8.12
N TRP A 39 -8.10 -21.72 -7.11
CA TRP A 39 -7.41 -21.64 -5.84
C TRP A 39 -7.80 -22.84 -4.97
N TYR A 40 -6.80 -23.54 -4.44
CA TYR A 40 -6.92 -24.53 -3.38
C TYR A 40 -6.23 -23.98 -2.12
N LEU A 41 -7.01 -23.66 -1.10
CA LEU A 41 -6.54 -22.93 0.07
C LEU A 41 -6.73 -23.80 1.31
N SER A 42 -5.62 -24.22 1.93
CA SER A 42 -5.63 -24.78 3.28
C SER A 42 -5.76 -23.65 4.31
N THR A 43 -6.68 -23.79 5.26
CA THR A 43 -7.00 -22.74 6.23
C THR A 43 -7.54 -23.29 7.54
N ASN A 44 -7.34 -22.56 8.64
CA ASN A 44 -8.01 -22.79 9.92
C ASN A 44 -9.28 -21.94 10.10
N LEU A 45 -9.60 -21.09 9.11
CA LEU A 45 -10.83 -20.30 9.11
C LEU A 45 -12.04 -21.20 8.88
N THR A 46 -13.19 -20.82 9.40
CA THR A 46 -14.45 -21.59 9.32
C THR A 46 -15.37 -21.13 8.19
N ASP A 47 -15.05 -20.01 7.52
CA ASP A 47 -15.89 -19.44 6.47
C ASP A 47 -15.12 -19.24 5.16
N ILE A 48 -15.64 -19.88 4.09
CA ILE A 48 -15.10 -19.78 2.73
C ILE A 48 -15.05 -18.35 2.21
N SER A 49 -16.02 -17.50 2.56
CA SER A 49 -16.09 -16.13 2.05
C SER A 49 -14.94 -15.29 2.62
N THR A 50 -14.66 -15.46 3.91
CA THR A 50 -13.57 -14.83 4.65
C THR A 50 -12.23 -15.36 4.16
N THR A 51 -12.07 -16.68 3.97
CA THR A 51 -10.85 -17.27 3.41
C THR A 51 -10.51 -16.68 2.04
N ILE A 52 -11.48 -16.62 1.12
CA ILE A 52 -11.27 -16.05 -0.22
C ILE A 52 -10.94 -14.57 -0.13
N LYS A 53 -11.62 -13.81 0.74
CA LYS A 53 -11.38 -12.38 0.94
C LYS A 53 -9.96 -12.11 1.45
N ILE A 54 -9.51 -12.84 2.46
CA ILE A 54 -8.16 -12.70 3.03
C ILE A 54 -7.10 -13.11 2.00
N TYR A 55 -7.26 -14.28 1.37
CA TYR A 55 -6.28 -14.72 0.37
C TYR A 55 -6.23 -13.78 -0.85
N GLY A 56 -7.36 -13.19 -1.24
CA GLY A 56 -7.42 -12.18 -2.29
C GLY A 56 -6.57 -10.93 -2.01
N GLN A 57 -6.21 -10.68 -0.74
CA GLN A 57 -5.32 -9.59 -0.34
C GLN A 57 -3.84 -9.98 -0.34
N ARG A 58 -3.47 -11.24 -0.64
CA ARG A 58 -2.08 -11.73 -0.57
C ARG A 58 -1.09 -10.89 -1.37
N PHE A 59 -1.53 -10.36 -2.50
CA PHE A 59 -0.70 -9.53 -3.38
C PHE A 59 -0.43 -8.13 -2.80
N GLY A 60 -1.03 -7.77 -1.66
CA GLY A 60 -0.74 -6.53 -0.96
C GLY A 60 0.72 -6.40 -0.53
N ILE A 61 1.38 -7.51 -0.18
CA ILE A 61 2.79 -7.52 0.20
C ILE A 61 3.73 -7.18 -0.96
N GLU A 62 3.33 -7.43 -2.21
CA GLU A 62 4.16 -7.13 -3.39
C GLU A 62 4.43 -5.63 -3.52
N ALA A 63 3.48 -4.78 -3.10
CA ALA A 63 3.69 -3.34 -3.07
C ALA A 63 4.83 -2.98 -2.11
N MET A 64 4.86 -3.59 -0.92
CA MET A 64 5.94 -3.41 0.05
C MET A 64 7.28 -3.90 -0.51
N PHE A 65 7.33 -5.08 -1.13
CA PHE A 65 8.58 -5.58 -1.72
C PHE A 65 9.13 -4.65 -2.79
N LYS A 66 8.26 -4.12 -3.65
CA LYS A 66 8.66 -3.14 -4.67
C LYS A 66 9.21 -1.86 -4.03
N ASP A 67 8.57 -1.36 -2.98
CA ASP A 67 8.99 -0.15 -2.26
C ASP A 67 10.31 -0.35 -1.50
N CYS A 68 10.63 -1.57 -1.04
CA CYS A 68 11.94 -1.90 -0.44
C CYS A 68 13.09 -1.97 -1.47
N GLN A 69 12.78 -2.43 -2.68
CA GLN A 69 13.74 -2.61 -3.78
C GLN A 69 13.92 -1.29 -4.56
N THR A 70 14.22 -1.39 -5.86
CA THR A 70 14.41 -0.25 -6.78
C THR A 70 13.21 0.70 -6.86
N GLY A 71 12.03 0.27 -6.43
CA GLY A 71 10.83 1.09 -6.38
C GLY A 71 10.74 2.04 -5.19
N GLY A 72 11.74 2.08 -4.29
CA GLY A 72 11.81 3.02 -3.17
C GLY A 72 13.22 3.08 -2.56
N TYR A 73 13.46 2.35 -1.47
CA TYR A 73 14.72 2.43 -0.71
C TYR A 73 15.94 1.81 -1.39
N ASN A 74 15.75 1.10 -2.51
CA ASN A 74 16.81 0.50 -3.32
C ASN A 74 17.77 -0.38 -2.51
N LEU A 75 17.22 -1.26 -1.66
CA LEU A 75 18.00 -2.12 -0.77
C LEU A 75 19.08 -2.94 -1.50
N GLU A 76 18.77 -3.44 -2.69
CA GLU A 76 19.68 -4.22 -3.55
C GLU A 76 20.88 -3.39 -4.03
N GLY A 77 20.69 -2.08 -4.23
CA GLY A 77 21.77 -1.15 -4.60
C GLY A 77 22.71 -0.79 -3.44
N SER A 78 22.34 -1.10 -2.19
CA SER A 78 23.14 -0.72 -1.02
C SER A 78 24.45 -1.50 -0.86
N GLN A 79 24.56 -2.68 -1.49
CA GLN A 79 25.71 -3.60 -1.41
C GLN A 79 26.23 -3.81 0.02
N ALA A 80 25.32 -3.84 1.00
CA ALA A 80 25.66 -3.92 2.41
C ALA A 80 26.18 -5.32 2.80
N SER A 81 27.16 -5.36 3.71
CA SER A 81 27.57 -6.62 4.36
C SER A 81 26.41 -7.21 5.19
N PRO A 82 26.40 -8.53 5.48
CA PRO A 82 25.29 -9.18 6.17
C PRO A 82 24.84 -8.48 7.47
N ASP A 83 25.79 -8.08 8.33
CA ASP A 83 25.47 -7.38 9.58
C ASP A 83 24.87 -5.99 9.36
N ARG A 84 25.35 -5.27 8.33
CA ARG A 84 24.80 -3.96 7.95
C ARG A 84 23.43 -4.11 7.31
N LEU A 85 23.22 -5.15 6.52
CA LEU A 85 21.95 -5.44 5.87
C LEU A 85 20.84 -5.64 6.90
N VAL A 86 21.07 -6.42 7.97
CA VAL A 86 20.09 -6.60 9.05
C VAL A 86 19.72 -5.27 9.70
N ARG A 87 20.71 -4.41 9.99
CA ARG A 87 20.48 -3.09 10.59
C ARG A 87 19.70 -2.17 9.64
N ILE A 88 20.04 -2.16 8.35
CA ILE A 88 19.34 -1.38 7.33
C ILE A 88 17.91 -1.86 7.16
N ILE A 89 17.66 -3.16 7.13
CA ILE A 89 16.30 -3.73 7.04
C ILE A 89 15.44 -3.27 8.22
N LEU A 90 15.99 -3.27 9.44
CA LEU A 90 15.27 -2.77 10.62
C LEU A 90 14.92 -1.28 10.48
N LEU A 91 15.87 -0.46 10.03
CA LEU A 91 15.64 0.98 9.81
C LEU A 91 14.59 1.22 8.71
N ILE A 92 14.66 0.47 7.61
CA ILE A 92 13.67 0.52 6.53
C ILE A 92 12.29 0.11 7.05
N ALA A 93 12.18 -0.95 7.86
CA ALA A 93 10.90 -1.38 8.41
C ALA A 93 10.23 -0.28 9.26
N LEU A 94 11.01 0.41 10.10
CA LEU A 94 10.51 1.54 10.89
C LEU A 94 10.11 2.73 10.02
N ALA A 95 10.97 3.12 9.08
CA ALA A 95 10.72 4.24 8.18
C ALA A 95 9.51 3.98 7.27
N MET A 96 9.38 2.76 6.72
CA MET A 96 8.24 2.34 5.91
C MET A 96 6.95 2.33 6.72
N THR A 97 6.97 1.84 7.95
CA THR A 97 5.77 1.81 8.80
C THR A 97 5.28 3.23 9.05
N SER A 98 6.18 4.16 9.36
CA SER A 98 5.86 5.58 9.54
C SER A 98 5.28 6.20 8.26
N ALA A 99 5.97 6.05 7.11
CA ALA A 99 5.49 6.57 5.83
C ALA A 99 4.16 5.95 5.41
N TRP A 100 3.98 4.64 5.62
CA TRP A 100 2.73 3.95 5.30
C TRP A 100 1.57 4.49 6.15
N LEU A 101 1.74 4.63 7.46
CA LEU A 101 0.72 5.19 8.36
C LEU A 101 0.33 6.61 7.93
N GLN A 102 1.33 7.44 7.61
CA GLN A 102 1.09 8.80 7.11
C GLN A 102 0.32 8.79 5.77
N GLY A 103 0.66 7.87 4.87
CA GLY A 103 -0.07 7.69 3.62
C GLY A 103 -1.51 7.23 3.82
N LYS A 104 -1.76 6.31 4.76
CA LYS A 104 -3.12 5.90 5.15
C LYS A 104 -3.94 7.08 5.67
N LYS A 105 -3.35 7.88 6.55
CA LYS A 105 -3.99 9.10 7.08
C LYS A 105 -4.30 10.11 5.97
N THR A 106 -3.35 10.36 5.09
CA THR A 106 -3.52 11.27 3.94
C THR A 106 -4.67 10.81 3.04
N GLN A 107 -4.81 9.49 2.83
CA GLN A 107 -5.94 8.91 2.10
C GLN A 107 -7.27 9.07 2.83
N SER A 108 -7.32 8.79 4.13
CA SER A 108 -8.56 8.89 4.91
C SER A 108 -9.08 10.33 4.99
N GLN A 109 -8.17 11.31 5.05
CA GLN A 109 -8.47 12.74 4.97
C GLN A 109 -8.78 13.24 3.55
N LYS A 110 -8.72 12.38 2.53
CA LYS A 110 -8.92 12.69 1.11
C LYS A 110 -7.97 13.78 0.57
N GLN A 111 -6.76 13.89 1.12
CA GLN A 111 -5.76 14.87 0.69
C GLN A 111 -4.77 14.33 -0.35
N GLN A 112 -4.91 13.07 -0.75
CA GLN A 112 -3.98 12.40 -1.68
C GLN A 112 -3.74 13.17 -2.98
N SER A 113 -4.73 13.86 -3.53
CA SER A 113 -4.59 14.60 -4.80
C SER A 113 -3.66 15.81 -4.72
N TYR A 114 -3.44 16.36 -3.53
CA TYR A 114 -2.49 17.46 -3.32
C TYR A 114 -1.05 16.97 -3.27
N VAL A 115 -0.85 15.74 -2.79
CA VAL A 115 0.46 15.14 -2.56
C VAL A 115 0.93 14.34 -3.78
N CYS A 116 -0.01 13.63 -4.41
CA CYS A 116 0.25 12.64 -5.42
C CYS A 116 -0.62 12.86 -6.64
N ARG A 117 -0.04 12.60 -7.82
CA ARG A 117 -0.83 12.52 -9.04
C ARG A 117 -1.93 11.45 -8.92
N PRO A 118 -3.20 11.78 -9.24
CA PRO A 118 -4.31 10.83 -9.25
C PRO A 118 -4.09 9.66 -10.23
N ASN A 119 -4.82 8.56 -10.02
CA ASN A 119 -4.82 7.42 -10.94
C ASN A 119 -5.41 7.81 -12.30
N GLU A 120 -4.81 7.36 -13.40
CA GLU A 120 -5.37 7.59 -14.75
C GLU A 120 -6.63 6.74 -14.99
N ASN A 121 -7.61 7.27 -15.75
CA ASN A 121 -8.92 6.64 -15.97
C ASN A 121 -8.88 5.20 -16.50
N LYS A 122 -7.83 4.82 -17.25
CA LYS A 122 -7.67 3.48 -17.85
C LYS A 122 -6.80 2.53 -17.00
N ARG A 123 -6.23 3.00 -15.89
CA ARG A 123 -5.31 2.20 -15.08
C ARG A 123 -6.09 1.23 -14.20
N THR A 124 -5.72 -0.04 -14.24
CA THR A 124 -6.39 -1.11 -13.46
C THR A 124 -5.81 -1.29 -12.07
N ARG A 125 -4.59 -0.80 -11.83
CA ARG A 125 -3.87 -0.89 -10.55
C ARG A 125 -3.65 0.50 -9.98
N ARG A 126 -3.50 0.62 -8.66
CA ARG A 126 -3.10 1.89 -8.04
C ARG A 126 -1.77 2.37 -8.60
N ARG A 127 -1.62 3.68 -8.78
CA ARG A 127 -0.39 4.33 -9.25
C ARG A 127 0.64 4.39 -8.14
N HIS A 128 0.22 4.81 -6.96
CA HIS A 128 1.06 5.01 -5.79
C HIS A 128 0.63 4.08 -4.66
N SER A 129 1.62 3.49 -3.97
CA SER A 129 1.40 2.76 -2.72
C SER A 129 1.13 3.75 -1.59
N ASP A 130 0.63 3.25 -0.47
CA ASP A 130 0.39 4.07 0.72
C ASP A 130 1.72 4.61 1.26
N PHE A 131 2.82 3.85 1.14
CA PHE A 131 4.19 4.30 1.42
C PHE A 131 4.57 5.55 0.60
N TRP A 132 4.42 5.51 -0.73
CA TRP A 132 4.77 6.65 -1.59
C TRP A 132 3.93 7.89 -1.30
N ILE A 133 2.65 7.71 -0.98
CA ILE A 133 1.78 8.83 -0.59
C ILE A 133 2.30 9.51 0.68
N GLY A 134 2.70 8.73 1.68
CA GLY A 134 3.30 9.27 2.89
C GLY A 134 4.64 9.96 2.63
N LEU A 135 5.52 9.34 1.86
CA LEU A 135 6.83 9.90 1.53
C LEU A 135 6.72 11.24 0.80
N TYR A 136 5.88 11.32 -0.23
CA TYR A 136 5.63 12.58 -0.93
C TYR A 136 5.00 13.63 -0.02
N GLY A 137 4.15 13.22 0.92
CA GLY A 137 3.55 14.13 1.91
C GLY A 137 4.61 14.74 2.81
N SER A 138 5.52 13.92 3.32
CA SER A 138 6.66 14.37 4.13
C SER A 138 7.60 15.28 3.32
N SER A 139 7.94 14.91 2.09
CA SER A 139 8.76 15.77 1.22
C SER A 139 8.09 17.13 0.97
N TRP A 140 6.78 17.15 0.72
CA TRP A 140 6.05 18.40 0.51
C TRP A 140 6.05 19.29 1.75
N ILE A 141 5.84 18.72 2.95
CA ILE A 141 5.90 19.47 4.21
C ILE A 141 7.29 20.08 4.41
N VAL A 142 8.35 19.29 4.23
CA VAL A 142 9.74 19.79 4.36
C VAL A 142 9.98 20.94 3.39
N SER A 143 9.68 20.77 2.10
CA SER A 143 9.85 21.85 1.12
C SER A 143 9.00 23.08 1.42
N MET A 144 7.77 22.91 1.92
CA MET A 144 6.89 24.01 2.27
C MET A 144 7.43 24.81 3.47
N ASN A 145 8.03 24.13 4.45
CA ASN A 145 8.64 24.79 5.61
C ASN A 145 9.92 25.55 5.22
N GLU A 146 10.79 24.95 4.41
CA GLU A 146 12.05 25.57 3.98
C GLU A 146 11.84 26.77 3.05
N CYS A 147 10.81 26.72 2.18
CA CYS A 147 10.55 27.76 1.19
C CYS A 147 9.32 28.62 1.53
N GLN A 148 8.89 28.65 2.79
CA GLN A 148 7.60 29.22 3.17
C GLN A 148 7.44 30.68 2.75
N GLU A 149 8.44 31.52 3.02
CA GLU A 149 8.40 32.95 2.72
C GLU A 149 8.20 33.21 1.22
N LEU A 150 9.05 32.61 0.39
CA LEU A 150 8.98 32.73 -1.07
C LEU A 150 7.64 32.25 -1.62
N VAL A 151 7.13 31.11 -1.13
CA VAL A 151 5.84 30.56 -1.59
C VAL A 151 4.69 31.49 -1.23
N LEU A 152 4.70 32.08 -0.03
CA LEU A 152 3.68 33.05 0.39
C LEU A 152 3.73 34.35 -0.43
N GLU A 153 4.93 34.84 -0.76
CA GLU A 153 5.09 35.98 -1.66
C GLU A 153 4.53 35.67 -3.05
N MET A 154 4.87 34.52 -3.63
CA MET A 154 4.35 34.09 -4.93
C MET A 154 2.82 33.95 -4.92
N MET A 155 2.24 33.40 -3.85
CA MET A 155 0.80 33.30 -3.68
C MET A 155 0.13 34.69 -3.62
N ALA A 156 0.76 35.66 -2.97
CA ALA A 156 0.25 37.03 -2.86
C ALA A 156 0.22 37.78 -4.19
N LEU A 157 1.13 37.46 -5.13
CA LEU A 157 1.17 38.02 -6.48
C LEU A 157 -0.01 37.55 -7.34
N VAL A 158 -0.47 36.31 -7.17
CA VAL A 158 -1.52 35.69 -8.00
C VAL A 158 -2.86 35.63 -7.24
N ARG A 159 -3.42 36.82 -6.98
CA ARG A 159 -4.62 36.98 -6.13
C ARG A 159 -5.85 36.21 -6.61
N ASN A 160 -6.02 36.06 -7.92
CA ASN A 160 -7.15 35.33 -8.51
C ASN A 160 -7.14 33.81 -8.21
N LYS A 161 -6.03 33.25 -7.72
CA LYS A 161 -5.91 31.83 -7.34
C LYS A 161 -5.88 31.59 -5.82
N MET A 162 -6.08 32.63 -5.01
CA MET A 162 -5.99 32.55 -3.54
C MET A 162 -6.90 31.49 -2.91
N THR A 163 -8.07 31.23 -3.47
CA THR A 163 -8.98 30.19 -2.98
C THR A 163 -8.35 28.79 -3.09
N PHE A 164 -7.68 28.49 -4.21
CA PHE A 164 -6.97 27.23 -4.42
C PHE A 164 -5.73 27.13 -3.54
N TYR A 165 -4.99 28.22 -3.38
CA TYR A 165 -3.82 28.24 -2.50
C TYR A 165 -4.19 27.98 -1.04
N ARG A 166 -5.29 28.58 -0.55
CA ARG A 166 -5.81 28.29 0.81
C ARG A 166 -6.20 26.83 1.00
N GLN A 167 -6.76 26.19 -0.03
CA GLN A 167 -7.06 24.76 0.01
C GLN A 167 -5.78 23.92 0.11
N GLY A 168 -4.74 24.27 -0.67
CA GLY A 168 -3.42 23.63 -0.58
C GLY A 168 -2.78 23.78 0.80
N MET A 169 -2.78 24.99 1.36
CA MET A 169 -2.26 25.25 2.71
C MET A 169 -3.03 24.45 3.77
N ARG A 170 -4.36 24.37 3.67
CA ARG A 170 -5.17 23.52 4.56
C ARG A 170 -4.79 22.05 4.42
N ALA A 171 -4.51 21.56 3.22
CA ALA A 171 -4.07 20.19 3.00
C ALA A 171 -2.72 19.92 3.69
N VAL A 172 -1.74 20.82 3.56
CA VAL A 172 -0.45 20.73 4.29
C VAL A 172 -0.68 20.63 5.79
N MET A 173 -1.49 21.53 6.36
CA MET A 173 -1.80 21.53 7.80
C MET A 173 -2.42 20.20 8.27
N LEU A 174 -3.34 19.62 7.48
CA LEU A 174 -3.99 18.36 7.81
C LEU A 174 -3.04 17.16 7.77
N ILE A 175 -2.12 17.15 6.80
CA ILE A 175 -1.11 16.10 6.65
C ILE A 175 -0.07 16.21 7.77
N GLN A 176 0.36 17.41 8.14
CA GLN A 176 1.38 17.65 9.16
C GLN A 176 0.95 17.28 10.59
N GLN A 177 -0.36 17.15 10.85
CA GLN A 177 -0.84 16.72 12.15
C GLN A 177 -0.19 15.37 12.56
N PRO A 178 0.10 15.17 13.86
CA PRO A 178 0.61 13.89 14.35
C PRO A 178 -0.40 12.75 14.07
N LEU A 179 0.12 11.52 13.93
CA LEU A 179 -0.67 10.32 13.69
C LEU A 179 -1.69 10.05 14.80
#